data_AF-A0A3C0HDM3-F1
#
_entry.id   AF-A0A3C0HDM3-F1
#
_cell.length_a   1.000
_cell.length_b   1.000
_cell.length_c   1.000
_cell.angle_alpha   90.00
_cell.angle_beta   90.00
_cell.angle_gamma   90.00
#
_symmetry.space_group_name_H-M   'P 1'
#
loop_
_entity.id
_entity.type
_entity.pdbx_description
1 polymer ?
#
loop_
_entity_poly.entity_id
_entity_poly.type
_entity_poly.pdbx_seq_one_letter_code
_entity_poly.pdbx_strand_id
1 'polypeptide(L)'
;IKDIVKHGIFICPIESNRYWVGSGYERDFEDNLPTKEGKNKLKEQLANILKSTEYKIIQHISGIRPSVKGRKPLLGKSNKYSSMYLFGGLGTKGSSLAPYWAEHL
;
A
#
# COMPACT_ATOMS: atom_id res chain seq x y z
N ILE A 1 2.52 10.90 -17.67
CA ILE A 1 2.48 11.57 -16.34
C ILE A 1 3.87 11.42 -15.73
N LYS A 2 4.52 12.51 -15.30
CA LYS A 2 5.85 12.45 -14.66
C LYS A 2 5.79 12.42 -13.13
N ASP A 3 4.74 12.99 -12.57
CA ASP A 3 4.54 13.08 -11.12
C ASP A 3 3.60 12.00 -10.58
N ILE A 4 3.62 11.80 -9.26
CA ILE A 4 2.61 10.98 -8.59
C ILE A 4 1.32 11.78 -8.47
N VAL A 5 0.22 11.25 -9.00
CA VAL A 5 -1.11 11.88 -8.91
C VAL A 5 -1.97 11.17 -7.89
N LYS A 6 -2.70 11.92 -7.06
CA LYS A 6 -3.66 11.38 -6.09
C LYS A 6 -5.04 12.00 -6.28
N HIS A 7 -6.02 11.19 -6.69
CA HIS A 7 -7.42 11.58 -6.80
C HIS A 7 -8.32 10.38 -6.47
N GLY A 8 -8.55 10.14 -5.17
CA GLY A 8 -9.21 8.92 -4.68
C GLY A 8 -8.31 7.68 -4.72
N ILE A 9 -7.62 7.47 -5.84
CA ILE A 9 -6.52 6.53 -6.04
C ILE A 9 -5.23 7.27 -6.42
N PHE A 10 -4.10 6.61 -6.22
CA PHE A 10 -2.78 6.97 -6.70
C PHE A 10 -2.55 6.42 -8.11
N ILE A 11 -1.91 7.25 -8.94
CA ILE A 11 -1.31 6.86 -10.21
C ILE A 11 0.18 7.27 -10.11
N CYS A 12 1.05 6.28 -9.94
CA CYS A 12 2.48 6.50 -9.76
C CYS A 12 3.24 6.01 -11.00
N PRO A 13 4.01 6.84 -11.71
CA PRO A 13 4.91 6.35 -12.75
C PRO A 13 5.99 5.46 -12.11
N ILE A 14 6.21 4.27 -12.69
CA ILE A 14 7.26 3.34 -12.24
C ILE A 14 8.38 3.23 -13.28
N GLU A 15 8.01 3.20 -14.56
CA GLU A 15 8.91 3.14 -15.71
C GLU A 15 8.23 3.84 -16.90
N SER A 16 8.94 3.94 -18.03
CA SER A 16 8.35 4.49 -19.26
C SER A 16 7.06 3.76 -19.63
N ASN A 17 5.95 4.50 -19.70
CA ASN A 17 4.60 3.99 -20.00
C ASN A 17 4.08 2.89 -19.05
N ARG A 18 4.64 2.75 -17.85
CA ARG A 18 4.15 1.84 -16.81
C ARG A 18 3.81 2.63 -15.56
N TYR A 19 2.63 2.37 -15.03
CA TYR A 19 2.09 3.09 -13.89
C TYR A 19 1.55 2.11 -12.85
N TRP A 20 1.87 2.36 -11.59
CA TRP A 20 1.22 1.71 -10.46
C TRP A 20 -0.08 2.44 -10.15
N VAL A 21 -1.19 1.70 -10.12
CA VAL A 21 -2.50 2.22 -9.76
C VAL A 21 -2.97 1.55 -8.49
N GLY A 22 -3.34 2.34 -7.50
CA GLY A 22 -3.81 1.79 -6.24
C GLY A 22 -4.28 2.86 -5.26
N SER A 23 -4.67 2.51 -4.05
CA SER A 23 -4.73 1.14 -3.54
C SER A 23 -6.15 0.84 -3.08
N GLY A 24 -6.58 -0.40 -3.26
CA GLY A 24 -7.77 -0.90 -2.60
C GLY A 24 -7.64 -0.89 -1.07
N TYR A 25 -8.79 -0.95 -0.40
CA TYR A 25 -8.89 -1.13 1.04
C TYR A 25 -9.99 -2.17 1.29
N GLU A 26 -9.57 -3.33 1.78
CA GLU A 26 -10.43 -4.42 2.23
C GLU A 26 -9.99 -4.79 3.64
N ARG A 27 -10.95 -4.92 4.56
CA ARG A 27 -10.71 -5.32 5.95
C ARG A 27 -10.99 -6.79 6.16
N ASP A 28 -12.01 -7.30 5.47
CA ASP A 28 -12.52 -8.64 5.64
C ASP A 28 -12.17 -9.42 4.37
N PHE A 29 -11.16 -10.26 4.47
CA PHE A 29 -10.64 -11.05 3.36
C PHE A 29 -10.29 -12.46 3.84
N GLU A 30 -10.43 -13.44 2.96
CA GLU A 30 -10.12 -14.84 3.26
C GLU A 30 -8.62 -15.11 3.13
N ASP A 31 -7.98 -14.53 2.12
CA ASP A 31 -6.56 -14.68 1.85
C ASP A 31 -5.93 -13.37 1.34
N ASN A 32 -4.62 -13.40 1.08
CA ASN A 32 -3.89 -12.26 0.57
C ASN A 32 -3.88 -12.15 -0.95
N LEU A 33 -4.75 -12.87 -1.68
CA LEU A 33 -4.76 -12.90 -3.13
C LEU A 33 -5.58 -11.74 -3.72
N PRO A 34 -5.30 -11.32 -4.97
CA PRO A 34 -6.04 -10.25 -5.60
C PRO A 34 -7.45 -10.70 -5.98
N THR A 35 -8.48 -9.92 -5.64
CA THR A 35 -9.88 -10.25 -5.95
C THR A 35 -10.37 -9.59 -7.24
N LYS A 36 -11.41 -10.17 -7.86
CA LYS A 36 -12.05 -9.61 -9.06
C LYS A 36 -12.76 -8.29 -8.73
N GLU A 37 -13.37 -8.22 -7.57
CA GLU A 37 -14.09 -7.08 -7.02
C GLU A 37 -13.14 -5.90 -6.80
N GLY A 38 -11.99 -6.15 -6.16
CA GLY A 38 -10.94 -5.14 -5.95
C GLY A 38 -10.39 -4.60 -7.26
N LYS A 39 -10.17 -5.48 -8.25
CA LYS A 39 -9.75 -5.08 -9.60
C LYS A 39 -10.79 -4.17 -10.27
N ASN A 40 -12.06 -4.56 -10.24
CA ASN A 40 -13.14 -3.81 -10.88
C ASN A 40 -13.33 -2.43 -10.24
N LYS A 41 -13.25 -2.34 -8.90
CA LYS A 41 -13.31 -1.08 -8.17
C LYS A 41 -12.19 -0.12 -8.57
N LEU A 42 -10.94 -0.60 -8.66
CA LEU A 42 -9.81 0.22 -9.11
C LEU A 42 -9.97 0.63 -10.59
N LYS A 43 -10.49 -0.24 -11.45
CA LYS A 43 -10.77 0.08 -12.86
C LYS A 43 -11.80 1.20 -13.00
N GLU A 44 -12.88 1.14 -12.24
CA GLU A 44 -13.94 2.14 -12.25
C GLU A 44 -13.39 3.50 -11.78
N GLN A 45 -12.66 3.51 -10.66
CA GLN A 45 -12.01 4.72 -10.15
C GLN A 45 -11.01 5.29 -11.17
N LEU A 46 -10.24 4.43 -11.83
CA LEU A 46 -9.29 4.85 -12.86
C LEU A 46 -9.99 5.40 -14.11
N ALA A 47 -11.10 4.80 -14.54
CA ALA A 47 -11.88 5.27 -15.69
C ALA A 47 -12.49 6.67 -15.43
N ASN A 48 -12.88 6.96 -14.18
CA ASN A 48 -13.35 8.29 -13.79
C ASN A 48 -12.26 9.38 -13.88
N ILE A 49 -10.99 8.98 -13.76
CA ILE A 49 -9.83 9.88 -13.87
C ILE A 49 -9.35 9.98 -15.32
N LEU A 50 -9.20 8.85 -15.99
CA LEU A 50 -8.68 8.72 -17.35
C LEU A 50 -9.82 8.59 -18.38
N LYS A 51 -10.54 9.69 -18.62
CA LYS A 51 -11.75 9.69 -19.47
C LYS A 51 -11.53 9.23 -20.92
N SER A 52 -10.36 9.55 -21.49
CA SER A 52 -10.06 9.36 -22.92
C SER A 52 -8.67 8.78 -23.17
N THR A 53 -8.05 8.21 -22.14
CA THR A 53 -6.72 7.59 -22.26
C THR A 53 -6.86 6.08 -22.20
N GLU A 54 -6.46 5.41 -23.27
CA GLU A 54 -6.39 3.96 -23.29
C GLU A 54 -5.27 3.45 -22.39
N TYR A 55 -5.54 2.33 -21.72
CA TYR A 55 -4.56 1.65 -20.89
C TYR A 55 -4.78 0.14 -20.91
N LYS A 56 -3.71 -0.60 -20.66
CA LYS A 56 -3.75 -2.05 -20.49
C LYS A 56 -3.33 -2.41 -19.07
N ILE A 57 -4.15 -3.23 -18.42
CA ILE A 57 -3.78 -3.81 -17.12
C ILE A 57 -2.80 -4.95 -17.39
N ILE A 58 -1.54 -4.76 -17.04
CA ILE A 58 -0.48 -5.77 -17.23
C ILE A 58 -0.32 -6.70 -16.04
N GLN A 59 -0.71 -6.27 -14.83
CA GLN A 59 -0.58 -7.04 -13.60
C GLN A 59 -1.61 -6.54 -12.57
N HIS A 60 -2.03 -7.42 -11.67
CA HIS A 60 -2.85 -7.08 -10.51
C HIS A 60 -2.31 -7.82 -9.29
N ILE A 61 -1.95 -7.09 -8.24
CA ILE A 61 -1.39 -7.67 -7.01
C ILE A 61 -2.09 -7.09 -5.78
N SER A 62 -1.96 -7.80 -4.67
CA SER A 62 -2.53 -7.49 -3.36
C SER A 62 -1.44 -7.62 -2.29
N GLY A 63 -1.70 -7.02 -1.13
CA GLY A 63 -0.80 -7.11 0.01
C GLY A 63 -1.50 -6.72 1.30
N ILE A 64 -1.15 -7.40 2.39
CA ILE A 64 -1.67 -7.11 3.72
C ILE A 64 -0.84 -5.99 4.34
N ARG A 65 -1.52 -4.96 4.85
CA ARG A 65 -0.85 -3.87 5.57
C ARG A 65 -0.80 -4.22 7.06
N PRO A 66 0.38 -4.38 7.68
CA PRO A 66 0.50 -4.61 9.11
C PRO A 66 0.14 -3.32 9.85
N SER A 67 -1.16 -3.13 10.09
CA SER A 67 -1.74 -1.91 10.64
C SER A 67 -2.17 -2.15 12.08
N VAL A 68 -1.90 -1.20 12.96
CA VAL A 68 -2.26 -1.29 14.38
C VAL A 68 -3.21 -0.18 14.77
N LYS A 69 -4.01 -0.43 15.82
CA LYS A 69 -4.90 0.57 16.42
C LYS A 69 -4.04 1.74 16.93
N GLY A 70 -4.46 2.97 16.65
CA GLY A 70 -3.73 4.18 17.06
C GLY A 70 -2.68 4.69 16.06
N ARG A 71 -2.42 3.99 14.95
CA ARG A 71 -1.56 4.45 13.82
C ARG A 71 -0.12 4.81 14.21
N LYS A 72 0.36 4.32 15.36
CA LYS A 72 1.77 4.38 15.77
C LYS A 72 2.39 2.98 15.63
N PRO A 73 3.58 2.83 15.04
CA PRO A 73 4.24 1.54 14.95
C PRO A 73 4.49 0.93 16.33
N LEU A 74 4.55 -0.40 16.37
CA LEU A 74 4.97 -1.13 17.56
C LEU A 74 6.48 -1.34 17.48
N LEU A 75 7.19 -0.68 18.39
CA LEU A 75 8.65 -0.65 18.45
C LEU A 75 9.10 -0.91 19.88
N GLY A 76 10.16 -1.69 20.05
CA GLY A 76 10.84 -1.79 21.34
C GLY A 76 11.43 -3.16 21.65
N LYS A 77 12.20 -3.22 22.73
CA LYS A 77 12.86 -4.42 23.23
C LYS A 77 11.90 -5.29 24.04
N SER A 78 12.03 -6.61 23.92
CA SER A 78 11.30 -7.55 24.77
C SER A 78 11.76 -7.44 26.23
N ASN A 79 10.79 -7.35 27.15
CA ASN A 79 11.06 -7.39 28.59
C ASN A 79 11.55 -8.76 29.08
N LYS A 80 11.32 -9.84 28.30
CA LYS A 80 11.70 -11.21 28.66
C LYS A 80 13.02 -11.67 28.02
N TYR A 81 13.33 -11.20 26.81
CA TYR A 81 14.48 -11.68 26.04
C TYR A 81 15.35 -10.50 25.60
N SER A 82 16.58 -10.45 26.12
CA SER A 82 17.51 -9.31 25.95
C SER A 82 18.01 -9.11 24.51
N SER A 83 17.83 -10.08 23.62
CA SER A 83 18.21 -10.05 22.21
C SER A 83 17.01 -9.96 21.26
N MET A 84 15.79 -9.77 21.77
CA MET A 84 14.57 -9.72 20.96
C MET A 84 14.00 -8.30 20.89
N TYR A 85 13.68 -7.86 19.68
CA TYR A 85 13.09 -6.55 19.40
C TYR A 85 11.85 -6.71 18.52
N LEU A 86 10.86 -5.85 18.71
CA LEU A 86 9.69 -5.72 17.87
C LEU A 86 9.86 -4.49 16.98
N PHE A 87 9.66 -4.67 15.68
CA PHE A 87 9.55 -3.58 14.73
C PHE A 87 8.42 -3.90 13.75
N GLY A 88 7.25 -3.31 13.96
CA GLY A 88 6.09 -3.58 13.10
C GLY A 88 4.97 -2.55 13.23
N GLY A 89 3.81 -2.85 12.65
CA GLY A 89 2.64 -1.98 12.75
C GLY A 89 2.73 -0.68 11.93
N LEU A 90 3.57 -0.64 10.90
CA LEU A 90 3.84 0.56 10.10
C LEU A 90 2.68 1.02 9.20
N GLY A 91 1.67 0.18 8.99
CA GLY A 91 0.48 0.51 8.21
C GLY A 91 0.78 0.99 6.78
N THR A 92 0.03 1.98 6.30
CA THR A 92 0.13 2.51 4.91
C THR A 92 1.36 3.37 4.65
N LYS A 93 2.14 3.71 5.68
CA LYS A 93 3.31 4.60 5.59
C LYS A 93 4.64 3.89 5.85
N GLY A 94 4.66 2.56 5.82
CA GLY A 94 5.88 1.80 6.12
C GLY A 94 7.07 2.18 5.25
N SER A 95 6.89 2.30 3.93
CA SER A 95 8.01 2.65 3.04
C SER A 95 8.63 4.01 3.33
N SER A 96 7.86 5.00 3.79
CA SER A 96 8.37 6.35 4.05
C SER A 96 8.81 6.59 5.49
N LEU A 97 8.22 5.89 6.46
CA LEU A 97 8.50 6.08 7.88
C LEU A 97 9.40 5.00 8.50
N ALA A 98 9.63 3.87 7.82
CA ALA A 98 10.50 2.82 8.36
C ALA A 98 11.91 3.34 8.72
N PRO A 99 12.60 4.16 7.90
CA PRO A 99 13.93 4.66 8.28
C PRO A 99 13.90 5.51 9.56
N TYR A 100 12.95 6.45 9.67
CA TYR A 100 12.78 7.28 10.86
C TYR A 100 12.57 6.42 12.12
N TRP A 101 11.70 5.41 12.04
CA TRP A 101 11.40 4.57 13.19
C TRP A 101 12.53 3.59 13.55
N ALA A 102 13.39 3.26 12.58
CA ALA A 102 14.56 2.43 12.84
C ALA A 102 15.60 3.11 13.72
N GLU A 103 15.70 4.44 13.64
CA GLU A 103 16.57 5.23 14.51
C GLU A 103 16.06 5.32 15.97
N HIS A 104 14.80 4.94 16.21
CA HIS A 104 14.17 4.95 17.53
C HIS A 104 14.14 3.58 18.21
N LEU A 105 14.81 2.58 17.63
CA LEU A 105 14.86 1.20 18.14
C LEU A 105 16.08 0.97 19.03
#